data_AF-A0A7M1XNT3-F1
#
_entry.id   AF-A0A7M1XNT3-F1
#
_cell.length_a   1.000
_cell.length_b   1.000
_cell.length_c   1.000
_cell.angle_alpha   90.00
_cell.angle_beta   90.00
_cell.angle_gamma   90.00
#
_symmetry.space_group_name_H-M   'P 1'
#
loop_
_entity.id
_entity.type
_entity.pdbx_description
1 polymer ?
#
loop_
_entity_poly.entity_id
_entity_poly.type
_entity_poly.pdbx_seq_one_letter_code
_entity_poly.pdbx_strand_id
1 'polypeptide(L)' 'MEIAIVGFVFALIGCLLAGLVAGYFLARFLFKKAMKDNPPISRDMIKAMYRSMGRTPSEAQVNQTMKAIDNAQKNPRR' A
#
# COMPACT_ATOMS: atom_id res chain seq x y z
N MET A 1 -38.09 -22.52 -19.41
CA MET A 1 -37.73 -21.84 -18.14
C MET A 1 -36.32 -22.21 -17.67
N GLU A 2 -35.85 -23.45 -17.83
CA GLU A 2 -34.51 -23.86 -17.37
C GLU A 2 -33.32 -23.14 -18.06
N ILE A 3 -33.38 -22.93 -19.38
CA ILE A 3 -32.30 -22.25 -20.13
C ILE A 3 -32.08 -20.80 -19.64
N ALA A 4 -33.16 -20.13 -19.23
CA ALA A 4 -33.08 -18.77 -18.69
C ALA A 4 -32.38 -18.71 -17.33
N ILE A 5 -32.58 -19.73 -16.48
CA ILE A 5 -31.93 -19.85 -15.17
C ILE A 5 -30.43 -20.10 -15.34
N VAL A 6 -30.06 -21.02 -16.24
CA VAL A 6 -28.64 -21.31 -16.54
C VAL A 6 -27.93 -20.08 -17.09
N GLY A 7 -28.55 -19.35 -18.04
CA GLY A 7 -27.99 -18.09 -18.56
C GLY A 7 -27.81 -17.02 -17.49
N PHE A 8 -28.76 -16.89 -16.56
CA PHE A 8 -28.68 -15.96 -15.44
C PHE A 8 -27.55 -16.31 -14.46
N VAL A 9 -27.34 -17.60 -14.16
CA VAL A 9 -26.25 -18.07 -13.29
C VAL A 9 -24.88 -17.77 -13.90
N PHE A 10 -24.68 -18.03 -15.20
CA PHE A 10 -23.43 -17.70 -15.88
C PHE A 10 -23.17 -16.19 -15.94
N ALA A 11 -24.20 -15.38 -16.16
CA ALA A 11 -24.09 -13.92 -16.13
C ALA A 11 -23.70 -13.40 -14.73
N LEU A 12 -24.27 -13.96 -13.67
CA LEU A 12 -23.92 -13.64 -12.29
C LEU A 12 -22.45 -13.95 -11.99
N ILE A 13 -21.98 -15.13 -12.37
CA ILE A 13 -20.58 -15.55 -12.17
C ILE A 13 -19.63 -14.64 -12.96
N GLY A 14 -19.96 -14.32 -14.21
CA GLY A 14 -19.17 -13.42 -15.05
C GLY A 14 -19.07 -12.01 -14.45
N CYS A 15 -20.18 -11.48 -13.94
CA CYS A 15 -20.23 -10.15 -13.31
C CYS A 15 -19.43 -10.11 -12.00
N LEU A 16 -19.47 -11.19 -11.22
CA LEU A 16 -18.73 -11.32 -9.97
C LEU A 16 -17.22 -11.39 -10.23
N LEU A 17 -16.78 -12.17 -11.23
CA LEU A 17 -15.38 -12.23 -11.64
C LEU A 17 -14.89 -10.88 -12.20
N ALA A 18 -15.68 -10.24 -13.07
CA ALA A 18 -15.34 -8.94 -13.63
C ALA A 18 -15.25 -7.86 -12.54
N GLY A 19 -16.20 -7.85 -11.59
CA GLY A 19 -16.20 -6.95 -10.44
C GLY A 19 -15.00 -7.17 -9.52
N LEU A 20 -14.59 -8.42 -9.30
CA LEU A 20 -13.45 -8.75 -8.44
C LEU A 20 -12.12 -8.29 -9.08
N VAL A 21 -11.93 -8.54 -10.38
CA VAL A 21 -10.74 -8.09 -11.11
C VAL A 21 -10.68 -6.56 -11.18
N ALA A 22 -11.79 -5.90 -11.53
CA ALA A 22 -11.86 -4.45 -11.59
C ALA A 22 -11.65 -3.81 -10.20
N GLY A 23 -12.30 -4.36 -9.16
CA GLY A 23 -12.16 -3.90 -7.78
C GLY A 23 -10.73 -4.06 -7.26
N TYR A 24 -10.07 -5.18 -7.56
CA TYR A 24 -8.68 -5.42 -7.17
C TYR A 24 -7.72 -4.39 -7.79
N PHE A 25 -7.86 -4.13 -9.10
CA PHE A 25 -7.01 -3.14 -9.79
C PHE A 25 -7.23 -1.73 -9.27
N LEU A 26 -8.49 -1.35 -9.05
CA LEU A 26 -8.84 -0.02 -8.56
C LEU A 26 -8.34 0.19 -7.13
N ALA A 27 -8.56 -0.80 -6.25
CA ALA A 27 -8.01 -0.79 -4.91
C ALA A 27 -6.48 -0.66 -4.95
N ARG A 28 -5.80 -1.47 -5.78
CA ARG A 28 -4.33 -1.41 -5.90
C ARG A 28 -3.83 -0.03 -6.31
N PHE A 29 -4.52 0.62 -7.25
CA PHE A 29 -4.16 1.97 -7.69
C PHE A 29 -4.40 3.02 -6.60
N LEU A 30 -5.56 2.96 -5.93
CA LEU A 30 -5.91 3.87 -4.83
C LEU A 30 -4.96 3.71 -3.64
N PHE A 31 -4.64 2.49 -3.23
CA PHE A 31 -3.67 2.22 -2.17
C PHE A 31 -2.28 2.77 -2.52
N LYS A 32 -1.82 2.59 -3.77
CA LYS A 32 -0.52 3.10 -4.20
C LYS A 32 -0.49 4.64 -4.21
N LYS A 33 -1.59 5.28 -4.61
CA LYS A 33 -1.72 6.75 -4.58
C LYS A 33 -1.76 7.28 -3.15
N ALA A 34 -2.57 6.67 -2.28
CA ALA A 34 -2.66 7.05 -0.87
C ALA A 34 -1.32 6.93 -0.12
N MET A 35 -0.54 5.87 -0.38
CA MET A 35 0.80 5.71 0.23
C MET A 35 1.86 6.66 -0.33
N LYS A 36 1.64 7.21 -1.52
CA LYS A 36 2.53 8.22 -2.10
C LYS A 36 2.28 9.60 -1.49
N ASP A 37 1.01 9.91 -1.20
CA ASP A 37 0.62 11.21 -0.64
C ASP A 37 0.89 11.31 0.87
N ASN A 38 0.85 10.19 1.61
CA ASN A 38 1.32 10.10 2.99
C ASN A 38 2.47 9.08 3.09
N PRO A 39 3.73 9.50 2.90
CA PRO A 39 4.85 8.58 2.84
C PRO A 39 4.91 7.76 4.14
N PRO A 40 5.19 6.45 4.05
CA PRO A 40 5.12 5.55 5.19
C PRO A 40 6.06 5.93 6.34
N ILE A 41 7.06 6.80 6.12
CA ILE A 41 8.01 7.25 7.15
C ILE A 41 8.28 8.76 7.03
N SER A 42 8.00 9.50 8.11
CA SER A 42 8.25 10.94 8.25
C SER A 42 9.39 11.22 9.24
N ARG A 43 9.92 12.45 9.26
CA ARG A 43 10.95 12.86 10.23
C ARG A 43 10.50 12.66 11.68
N ASP A 44 9.24 12.96 11.98
CA ASP A 44 8.68 12.80 13.32
C ASP A 44 8.53 11.34 13.71
N MET A 45 8.23 10.47 12.74
CA MET A 45 8.17 9.03 12.96
C MET A 45 9.54 8.43 13.26
N ILE A 46 10.58 8.87 12.53
CA ILE A 46 11.97 8.52 12.85
C ILE A 46 12.30 9.05 14.25
N LYS A 47 11.96 10.30 14.58
CA LYS A 47 12.18 10.85 15.93
C LYS A 47 11.47 10.04 17.02
N ALA A 48 10.23 9.63 16.78
CA ALA A 48 9.47 8.76 17.68
C ALA A 48 10.13 7.39 17.83
N MET A 49 10.65 6.81 16.74
CA MET A 49 11.40 5.53 16.76
C MET A 49 12.71 5.63 17.56
N TYR A 50 13.47 6.72 17.43
CA TYR A 50 14.66 6.91 18.27
C TYR A 50 14.28 7.12 19.74
N ARG A 51 13.21 7.89 20.00
CA ARG A 51 12.69 8.10 21.36
C ARG A 51 12.18 6.81 21.99
N SER A 52 11.55 5.91 21.24
CA SER A 52 11.13 4.60 21.75
C SER A 52 12.32 3.69 22.11
N MET A 53 13.50 3.96 21.53
CA MET A 53 14.76 3.32 21.90
C MET A 53 15.51 4.05 23.03
N GLY A 54 14.90 5.06 23.66
CA GLY A 54 15.52 5.85 24.72
C GLY A 54 16.63 6.79 24.24
N ARG A 55 16.71 7.07 22.93
CA ARG A 55 17.72 7.96 22.35
C ARG A 55 17.07 9.22 21.79
N THR A 56 17.62 10.38 22.12
CA THR A 56 17.26 11.63 21.45
C THR A 56 18.08 11.73 20.15
N PRO A 57 17.43 11.71 18.97
CA PRO A 57 18.18 11.76 17.72
C PRO A 57 18.65 13.17 17.39
N SER A 58 19.83 13.28 16.79
CA SER A 58 20.28 14.51 16.13
C SER A 58 19.62 14.66 14.75
N GLU A 59 19.35 15.89 14.31
CA GLU A 59 18.78 16.19 12.98
C GLU A 59 19.60 15.56 11.83
N ALA A 60 20.93 15.46 11.99
CA ALA A 60 21.80 14.80 11.03
C ALA A 60 21.54 13.29 10.96
N GLN A 61 21.34 12.63 12.10
CA GLN A 61 21.05 11.21 12.19
C GLN A 61 19.66 10.90 11.62
N VAL A 62 18.65 11.72 11.92
CA VAL A 62 17.31 11.60 11.33
C VAL A 62 17.40 11.66 9.80
N ASN A 63 18.19 12.60 9.26
CA ASN A 63 18.35 12.78 7.83
C ASN A 63 19.08 11.60 7.15
N GLN A 64 20.10 11.03 7.81
CA GLN A 64 20.80 9.84 7.34
C GLN A 64 19.87 8.62 7.30
N THR A 65 19.10 8.40 8.37
CA THR A 65 18.15 7.29 8.46
C THR A 65 17.02 7.43 7.46
N MET A 66 16.52 8.65 7.23
CA MET A 66 15.49 8.91 6.21
C MET A 66 15.98 8.54 4.81
N LYS A 67 17.23 8.87 4.46
CA LYS A 67 17.85 8.47 3.18
C LYS A 67 18.06 6.97 3.07
N ALA A 68 18.49 6.31 4.15
CA ALA A 68 18.66 4.85 4.17
C ALA A 68 17.33 4.11 3.95
N ILE A 69 16.26 4.60 4.58
CA ILE A 69 14.90 4.08 4.44
C ILE A 69 14.35 4.28 3.02
N ASP A 70 14.53 5.47 2.44
CA ASP A 70 14.11 5.76 1.06
C ASP A 70 14.82 4.83 0.07
N ASN A 71 16.12 4.61 0.26
CA ASN A 71 16.90 3.67 -0.54
C ASN A 71 16.42 2.21 -0.39
N ALA A 72 16.02 1.79 0.82
CA ALA A 72 15.49 0.46 1.08
C ALA A 72 14.10 0.26 0.44
N GLN A 73 13.23 1.29 0.47
CA GLN A 73 11.91 1.24 -0.17
C GLN A 73 11.99 1.26 -1.69
N LYS A 74 12.95 2.01 -2.25
CA LYS A 74 13.16 2.10 -3.70
C LYS A 74 13.67 0.78 -4.29
N ASN A 75 14.30 -0.07 -3.49
CA ASN A 75 14.94 -1.30 -3.98
C ASN A 75 14.56 -2.54 -3.15
N PRO A 76 13.29 -3.00 -3.19
CA PRO A 76 12.78 -4.11 -2.37
C PRO A 76 13.28 -5.52 -2.77
N ARG A 77 14.27 -5.62 -3.67
CA ARG A 77 14.83 -6.88 -4.20
C ARG A 77 16.32 -7.09 -3.83
N ARG A 78 16.83 -6.38 -2.83
CA ARG A 78 18.11 -6.68 -2.18
C ARG A 78 17.87 -7.26 -0.80
#